data_AF-A0A838DH83-F1
#
_entry.id   AF-A0A838DH83-F1
#
_cell.length_a   1.000
_cell.length_b   1.000
_cell.length_c   1.000
_cell.angle_alpha   90.00
_cell.angle_beta   90.00
_cell.angle_gamma   90.00
#
_symmetry.space_group_name_H-M   'P 1'
#
loop_
_entity.id
_entity.type
_entity.pdbx_description
1 polymer ?
#
loop_
_entity_poly.entity_id
_entity_poly.type
_entity_poly.pdbx_seq_one_letter_code
_entity_poly.pdbx_strand_id
1 'polypeptide(L)'
;AERRDTHADPHAPIPAVAIGYRVAEPVRNFDNLLALVLRPTLSEILLWQLGIVADENGDQLTWLLLSNLAIDAERNARWSAALARYAISQRPENASVLRRWVQRWTPKADEAATALSIMLSELPEVGREADTMRVAAKAARERVLSEAGILAPL
;
A
#
# COMPACT_ATOMS: atom_id res chain seq x y z
N ALA A 1 -40.15 -3.60 -10.10
CA ALA A 1 -39.90 -5.05 -9.98
C ALA A 1 -38.48 -5.30 -10.45
N GLU A 2 -37.54 -5.36 -9.52
CA GLU A 2 -36.13 -5.61 -9.79
C GLU A 2 -35.95 -7.12 -9.94
N ARG A 3 -35.59 -7.60 -11.14
CA ARG A 3 -35.24 -9.00 -11.35
C ARG A 3 -33.83 -9.21 -10.80
N ARG A 4 -33.74 -9.91 -9.67
CA ARG A 4 -32.50 -10.47 -9.14
C ARG A 4 -32.14 -11.70 -9.97
N ASP A 5 -31.01 -11.66 -10.66
CA ASP A 5 -30.48 -12.83 -11.36
C ASP A 5 -29.79 -13.74 -10.33
N THR A 6 -30.22 -14.99 -10.28
CA THR A 6 -29.69 -16.02 -9.38
C THR A 6 -28.36 -16.54 -9.94
N HIS A 7 -27.26 -16.35 -9.22
CA HIS A 7 -25.93 -16.85 -9.59
C HIS A 7 -25.81 -18.35 -9.26
N ALA A 8 -25.44 -19.17 -10.25
CA ALA A 8 -25.48 -20.63 -10.20
C ALA A 8 -24.15 -21.33 -9.87
N ASP A 9 -23.20 -20.65 -9.21
CA ASP A 9 -21.95 -21.27 -8.78
C ASP A 9 -21.58 -20.88 -7.33
N PRO A 10 -21.65 -21.82 -6.37
CA PRO A 10 -21.27 -21.60 -4.97
C PRO A 10 -19.75 -21.60 -4.73
N HIS A 11 -18.92 -21.85 -5.74
CA HIS A 11 -17.46 -21.94 -5.60
C HIS A 11 -16.66 -20.80 -6.24
N ALA A 12 -17.32 -19.76 -6.76
CA ALA A 12 -16.61 -18.59 -7.28
C ALA A 12 -15.80 -17.92 -6.14
N PRO A 13 -14.46 -17.79 -6.26
CA PRO A 13 -13.65 -17.16 -5.23
C PRO A 13 -14.04 -15.68 -5.12
N ILE A 14 -14.17 -15.21 -3.87
CA ILE A 14 -14.60 -13.88 -3.45
C ILE A 14 -13.95 -12.69 -4.21
N PRO A 15 -12.71 -12.74 -4.76
CA PRO A 15 -12.15 -11.63 -5.52
C PRO A 15 -12.95 -11.25 -6.78
N ALA A 16 -13.69 -12.18 -7.38
CA ALA A 16 -14.48 -11.90 -8.58
C ALA A 16 -15.72 -11.03 -8.30
N VAL A 17 -16.28 -11.12 -7.08
CA VAL A 17 -17.47 -10.37 -6.67
C VAL A 17 -17.14 -8.88 -6.41
N ALA A 18 -15.88 -8.57 -6.08
CA ALA A 18 -15.42 -7.19 -5.86
C ALA A 18 -15.15 -6.41 -7.17
N ILE A 19 -15.07 -7.08 -8.32
CA ILE A 19 -14.70 -6.44 -9.61
C ILE A 19 -15.94 -6.06 -10.44
N GLY A 20 -17.12 -6.60 -10.13
CA GLY A 20 -18.29 -6.55 -11.02
C GLY A 20 -19.32 -5.44 -10.84
N TYR A 21 -19.40 -4.75 -9.69
CA TYR A 21 -20.48 -3.78 -9.45
C TYR A 21 -20.01 -2.52 -8.71
N ARG A 22 -19.34 -1.62 -9.46
CA ARG A 22 -19.32 -0.14 -9.32
C ARG A 22 -18.15 0.48 -10.10
N VAL A 23 -17.95 0.11 -11.35
CA VAL A 23 -17.01 0.84 -12.23
C VAL A 23 -17.75 2.01 -12.88
N ALA A 24 -18.20 2.96 -12.07
CA ALA A 24 -18.42 4.32 -12.55
C ALA A 24 -17.03 4.94 -12.70
N GLU A 25 -16.50 4.94 -13.93
CA GLU A 25 -15.16 5.44 -14.30
C GLU A 25 -14.00 4.79 -13.51
N PRO A 26 -13.22 3.85 -14.10
CA PRO A 26 -12.17 3.10 -13.39
C PRO A 26 -11.04 3.95 -12.76
N VAL A 27 -11.01 5.25 -13.07
CA VAL A 27 -9.94 6.19 -12.71
C VAL A 27 -10.41 7.23 -11.67
N ARG A 28 -11.72 7.31 -11.36
CA ARG A 28 -12.25 8.34 -10.44
C ARG A 28 -12.29 7.92 -8.96
N ASN A 29 -12.31 6.63 -8.65
CA ASN A 29 -12.40 6.18 -7.27
C ASN A 29 -11.01 6.07 -6.62
N PHE A 30 -10.85 6.83 -5.54
CA PHE A 30 -9.62 7.09 -4.76
C PHE A 30 -8.86 5.85 -4.27
N ASP A 31 -9.55 4.71 -4.14
CA ASP A 31 -9.08 3.57 -3.35
C ASP A 31 -7.86 2.86 -3.94
N ASN A 32 -7.73 2.83 -5.27
CA ASN A 32 -6.58 2.21 -5.94
C ASN A 32 -5.32 3.09 -5.89
N LEU A 33 -5.47 4.40 -5.69
CA LEU A 33 -4.36 5.36 -5.69
C LEU A 33 -3.70 5.49 -4.31
N LEU A 34 -4.51 5.40 -3.23
CA LEU A 34 -4.00 5.26 -1.86
C LEU A 34 -3.06 4.04 -1.73
N ALA A 35 -3.34 2.98 -2.49
CA ALA A 35 -2.59 1.74 -2.44
C ALA A 35 -1.17 1.81 -3.03
N LEU A 36 -0.88 2.74 -3.96
CA LEU A 36 0.44 2.83 -4.61
C LEU A 36 1.44 3.74 -3.89
N VAL A 37 0.95 4.71 -3.11
CA VAL A 37 1.78 5.74 -2.47
C VAL A 37 1.69 5.64 -0.96
N LEU A 38 0.51 5.89 -0.40
CA LEU A 38 0.33 5.99 1.05
C LEU A 38 0.45 4.64 1.73
N ARG A 39 -0.21 3.61 1.21
CA ARG A 39 -0.22 2.28 1.83
C ARG A 39 1.17 1.66 1.97
N PRO A 40 2.04 1.59 0.94
CA PRO A 40 3.38 1.03 1.12
C PRO A 40 4.24 1.86 2.08
N THR A 41 4.14 3.19 2.03
CA THR A 41 4.84 4.09 2.97
C THR A 41 4.41 3.84 4.42
N LEU A 42 3.10 3.78 4.68
CA LEU A 42 2.57 3.59 6.02
C LEU A 42 2.75 2.15 6.52
N SER A 43 2.62 1.15 5.64
CA SER A 43 2.81 -0.25 6.02
C SER A 43 4.26 -0.53 6.40
N GLU A 44 5.21 0.12 5.73
CA GLU A 44 6.62 0.05 6.13
C GLU A 44 6.82 0.54 7.56
N ILE A 45 6.29 1.71 7.91
CA ILE A 45 6.53 2.24 9.26
C ILE A 45 5.69 1.53 10.32
N LEU A 46 4.38 1.42 10.09
CA LEU A 46 3.43 0.96 11.11
C LEU A 46 3.40 -0.56 11.28
N LEU A 47 3.84 -1.33 10.28
CA LEU A 47 3.86 -2.79 10.36
C LEU A 47 5.28 -3.33 10.48
N TRP A 48 6.21 -2.88 9.63
CA TRP A 48 7.59 -3.39 9.66
C TRP A 48 8.45 -2.71 10.73
N GLN A 49 8.62 -1.39 10.67
CA GLN A 49 9.50 -0.69 11.60
C GLN A 49 8.97 -0.75 13.05
N LEU A 50 7.66 -0.56 13.25
CA LEU A 50 7.04 -0.75 14.56
C LEU A 50 7.09 -2.21 15.02
N GLY A 51 7.00 -3.18 14.11
CA GLY A 51 7.18 -4.60 14.44
C GLY A 51 8.58 -4.91 14.97
N ILE A 52 9.63 -4.32 14.37
CA ILE A 52 11.01 -4.43 14.85
C ILE A 52 11.16 -3.80 16.23
N VAL A 53 10.63 -2.58 16.40
CA VAL A 53 10.62 -1.90 17.71
C VAL A 53 9.90 -2.74 18.76
N ALA A 54 8.75 -3.34 18.44
CA ALA A 54 8.02 -4.20 19.36
C ALA A 54 8.84 -5.41 19.81
N ASP A 55 9.52 -6.09 18.88
CA ASP A 55 10.40 -7.23 19.21
C ASP A 55 11.59 -6.80 20.07
N GLU A 56 12.24 -5.68 19.74
CA GLU A 56 13.38 -5.12 20.50
C GLU A 56 12.99 -4.73 21.94
N ASN A 57 11.72 -4.37 22.17
CA ASN A 57 11.17 -4.08 23.51
C ASN A 57 10.50 -5.30 24.17
N GLY A 58 10.59 -6.49 23.57
CA GLY A 58 10.00 -7.72 24.12
C GLY A 58 8.47 -7.81 24.03
N ASP A 59 7.81 -6.91 23.29
CA ASP A 59 6.37 -6.96 23.00
C ASP A 59 6.08 -7.96 21.87
N GLN A 60 6.11 -9.23 22.24
CA GLN A 60 5.90 -10.36 21.33
C GLN A 60 4.50 -10.38 20.72
N LEU A 61 3.46 -9.89 21.43
CA LEU A 61 2.09 -9.86 20.90
C LEU A 61 2.00 -8.86 19.74
N THR A 62 2.49 -7.65 19.94
CA THR A 62 2.48 -6.62 18.90
C THR A 62 3.35 -7.04 17.72
N TRP A 63 4.55 -7.59 17.97
CA TRP A 63 5.41 -8.11 16.91
C TRP A 63 4.71 -9.16 16.03
N LEU A 64 4.10 -10.19 16.64
CA LEU A 64 3.39 -11.24 15.90
C LEU A 64 2.20 -10.70 15.12
N LEU A 65 1.41 -9.80 15.72
CA LEU A 65 0.25 -9.18 15.09
C LEU A 65 0.67 -8.38 13.85
N LEU A 66 1.67 -7.50 13.99
CA LEU A 66 2.13 -6.63 12.90
C LEU A 66 2.80 -7.42 11.79
N SER A 67 3.56 -8.47 12.14
CA SER A 67 4.16 -9.39 11.18
C SER A 67 3.10 -10.11 10.35
N ASN A 68 1.99 -10.55 10.97
CA ASN A 68 0.88 -11.16 10.25
C ASN A 68 0.19 -10.15 9.31
N LEU A 69 -0.05 -8.92 9.76
CA LEU A 69 -0.65 -7.87 8.93
C LEU A 69 0.27 -7.43 7.77
N ALA A 70 1.59 -7.48 7.96
CA ALA A 70 2.55 -7.17 6.91
C ALA A 70 2.45 -8.12 5.70
N ILE A 71 2.07 -9.39 5.92
CA ILE A 71 1.82 -10.36 4.84
C ILE A 71 0.67 -9.89 3.93
N ASP A 72 -0.41 -9.38 4.53
CA ASP A 72 -1.56 -8.87 3.78
C ASP A 72 -1.23 -7.55 3.08
N ALA A 73 -0.44 -6.68 3.72
CA ALA A 73 0.04 -5.45 3.11
C ALA A 73 0.89 -5.73 1.86
N GLU A 74 1.79 -6.72 1.93
CA GLU A 74 2.61 -7.11 0.79
C GLU A 74 1.77 -7.75 -0.33
N ARG A 75 0.76 -8.56 0.01
CA ARG A 75 -0.18 -9.09 -1.00
C ARG A 75 -0.94 -7.96 -1.69
N ASN A 76 -1.38 -6.96 -0.94
CA ASN A 76 -2.06 -5.80 -1.51
C ASN A 76 -1.13 -5.00 -2.45
N ALA A 77 0.11 -4.75 -2.02
CA ALA A 77 1.10 -4.04 -2.83
C ALA A 77 1.32 -4.71 -4.20
N ARG A 78 1.53 -6.05 -4.22
CA ARG A 78 1.70 -6.81 -5.46
C ARG A 78 0.49 -6.70 -6.39
N TRP A 79 -0.72 -6.80 -5.84
CA TRP A 79 -1.94 -6.74 -6.63
C TRP A 79 -2.19 -5.34 -7.18
N SER A 80 -1.98 -4.30 -6.38
CA SER A 80 -2.10 -2.90 -6.82
C SER A 80 -1.08 -2.54 -7.90
N ALA A 81 0.18 -2.98 -7.75
CA ALA A 81 1.19 -2.80 -8.78
C ALA A 81 0.83 -3.53 -10.08
N ALA A 82 0.34 -4.77 -9.99
CA ALA A 82 -0.11 -5.54 -11.16
C ALA A 82 -1.30 -4.86 -11.88
N LEU A 83 -2.26 -4.35 -11.14
CA LEU A 83 -3.40 -3.61 -11.70
C LEU A 83 -2.94 -2.33 -12.40
N ALA A 84 -2.00 -1.59 -11.80
CA ALA A 84 -1.44 -0.38 -12.41
C ALA A 84 -0.69 -0.69 -13.72
N ARG A 85 0.17 -1.72 -13.71
CA ARG A 85 0.86 -2.21 -14.91
C ARG A 85 -0.13 -2.59 -16.01
N TYR A 86 -1.17 -3.34 -15.65
CA TYR A 86 -2.21 -3.75 -16.59
C TYR A 86 -2.96 -2.54 -17.17
N ALA A 87 -3.35 -1.57 -16.33
CA ALA A 87 -4.01 -0.36 -16.80
C ALA A 87 -3.14 0.43 -17.80
N ILE A 88 -1.83 0.51 -17.56
CA ILE A 88 -0.87 1.15 -18.48
C ILE A 88 -0.75 0.37 -19.79
N SER A 89 -0.68 -0.97 -19.74
CA SER A 89 -0.57 -1.79 -20.95
C SER A 89 -1.81 -1.71 -21.83
N GLN A 90 -3.00 -1.54 -21.23
CA GLN A 90 -4.24 -1.32 -21.97
C GLN A 90 -4.33 0.07 -22.59
N ARG A 91 -3.82 1.12 -21.91
CA ARG A 91 -3.81 2.51 -22.38
C ARG A 91 -2.57 3.25 -21.87
N PRO A 92 -1.55 3.47 -22.71
CA PRO A 92 -0.29 4.11 -22.30
C PRO A 92 -0.47 5.49 -21.64
N GLU A 93 -1.52 6.23 -21.99
CA GLU A 93 -1.83 7.56 -21.42
C GLU A 93 -2.11 7.52 -19.91
N ASN A 94 -2.55 6.36 -19.39
CA ASN A 94 -2.78 6.14 -17.96
C ASN A 94 -1.52 6.35 -17.13
N ALA A 95 -0.33 6.10 -17.70
CA ALA A 95 0.93 6.35 -17.00
C ALA A 95 1.07 7.83 -16.60
N SER A 96 0.64 8.75 -17.46
CA SER A 96 0.68 10.19 -17.14
C SER A 96 -0.26 10.56 -15.99
N VAL A 97 -1.43 9.92 -15.93
CA VAL A 97 -2.43 10.13 -14.87
C VAL A 97 -1.88 9.62 -13.55
N LEU A 98 -1.37 8.39 -13.52
CA LEU A 98 -0.78 7.78 -12.34
C LEU A 98 0.42 8.58 -11.82
N ARG A 99 1.31 9.07 -12.70
CA ARG A 99 2.43 9.94 -12.30
C ARG A 99 1.97 11.24 -11.66
N ARG A 100 0.95 11.91 -12.21
CA ARG A 100 0.37 13.12 -11.59
C ARG A 100 -0.18 12.84 -10.19
N TRP A 101 -0.81 11.68 -10.00
CA TRP A 101 -1.30 11.27 -8.69
C TRP A 101 -0.16 10.96 -7.71
N VAL A 102 0.86 10.23 -8.15
CA VAL A 102 2.06 9.97 -7.35
C VAL A 102 2.67 11.29 -6.90
N GLN A 103 2.91 12.23 -7.82
CA GLN A 103 3.44 13.54 -7.50
C GLN A 103 2.57 14.31 -6.49
N ARG A 104 1.24 14.20 -6.59
CA ARG A 104 0.31 14.85 -5.66
C ARG A 104 0.37 14.26 -4.25
N TRP A 105 0.53 12.94 -4.11
CA TRP A 105 0.39 12.25 -2.83
C TRP A 105 1.71 11.96 -2.13
N THR A 106 2.82 11.91 -2.86
CA THR A 106 4.16 11.70 -2.30
C THR A 106 4.49 12.66 -1.15
N PRO A 107 4.25 13.98 -1.26
CA PRO A 107 4.54 14.90 -0.14
C PRO A 107 3.80 14.53 1.14
N LYS A 108 2.52 14.13 1.05
CA LYS A 108 1.72 13.71 2.21
C LYS A 108 2.22 12.41 2.82
N ALA A 109 2.68 11.48 1.98
CA ALA A 109 3.28 10.25 2.43
C ALA A 109 4.63 10.52 3.13
N ASP A 110 5.43 11.45 2.61
CA ASP A 110 6.71 11.85 3.22
C ASP A 110 6.51 12.59 4.55
N GLU A 111 5.51 13.46 4.63
CA GLU A 111 5.09 14.13 5.89
C GLU A 111 4.66 13.10 6.93
N ALA A 112 3.79 12.15 6.55
CA ALA A 112 3.35 11.09 7.46
C ALA A 112 4.51 10.21 7.90
N ALA A 113 5.40 9.83 6.97
CA ALA A 113 6.59 9.05 7.29
C ALA A 113 7.50 9.79 8.27
N THR A 114 7.72 11.08 8.05
CA THR A 114 8.53 11.91 8.95
C THR A 114 7.94 11.98 10.35
N ALA A 115 6.65 12.28 10.46
CA ALA A 115 5.99 12.42 11.76
C ALA A 115 5.98 11.10 12.55
N LEU A 116 5.69 9.98 11.89
CA LEU A 116 5.69 8.66 12.52
C LEU A 116 7.10 8.22 12.90
N SER A 117 8.09 8.46 12.05
CA SER A 117 9.49 8.14 12.37
C SER A 117 10.00 8.92 13.58
N ILE A 118 9.66 10.20 13.71
CA ILE A 118 10.01 11.01 14.90
C ILE A 118 9.34 10.39 16.15
N MET A 119 8.04 10.12 16.07
CA MET A 119 7.29 9.52 17.19
C MET A 119 7.92 8.21 17.66
N LEU A 120 8.27 7.30 16.74
CA LEU A 120 8.90 6.02 17.09
C LEU A 120 10.34 6.15 17.57
N SER A 121 11.06 7.21 17.16
CA SER A 121 12.41 7.48 17.65
C SER A 121 12.44 8.00 19.09
N GLU A 122 11.33 8.59 19.55
CA GLU A 122 11.21 9.20 20.89
C GLU A 122 10.60 8.24 21.93
N LEU A 123 10.44 6.95 21.60
CA LEU A 123 9.90 5.97 22.55
C LEU A 123 10.83 5.86 23.79
N PRO A 124 10.25 5.74 25.00
CA PRO A 124 11.00 5.85 26.26
C PRO A 124 11.95 4.68 26.55
N GLU A 125 11.71 3.52 25.93
CA GLU A 125 12.60 2.34 26.04
C GLU A 125 13.54 2.28 24.83
N VAL A 126 13.32 1.34 23.90
CA VAL A 126 14.11 1.23 22.68
C VAL A 126 13.32 1.83 21.51
N GLY A 127 13.74 3.01 21.06
CA GLY A 127 13.28 3.61 19.81
C GLY A 127 14.14 3.19 18.61
N ARG A 128 13.76 3.68 17.42
CA ARG A 128 14.52 3.45 16.18
C ARG A 128 14.89 4.77 15.52
N GLU A 129 16.03 4.81 14.86
CA GLU A 129 16.54 6.02 14.22
C GLU A 129 15.60 6.50 13.10
N ALA A 130 15.21 7.78 13.15
CA ALA A 130 14.12 8.31 12.34
C ALA A 130 14.44 8.37 10.84
N ASP A 131 15.69 8.68 10.47
CA ASP A 131 16.11 8.73 9.07
C ASP A 131 16.12 7.34 8.44
N THR A 132 16.57 6.31 9.16
CA THR A 132 16.53 4.91 8.76
C THR A 132 15.10 4.49 8.41
N MET A 133 14.12 4.81 9.26
CA MET A 133 12.71 4.50 9.00
C MET A 133 12.15 5.29 7.81
N ARG A 134 12.52 6.57 7.65
CA ARG A 134 12.11 7.39 6.50
C ARG A 134 12.66 6.84 5.18
N VAL A 135 13.93 6.45 5.17
CA VAL A 135 14.60 5.85 3.99
C VAL A 135 13.92 4.54 3.62
N ALA A 136 13.64 3.68 4.61
CA ALA A 136 12.91 2.44 4.37
C ALA A 136 11.50 2.70 3.79
N ALA A 137 10.76 3.64 4.38
CA ALA A 137 9.41 4.02 3.94
C ALA A 137 9.37 4.53 2.49
N LYS A 138 10.38 5.32 2.11
CA LYS A 138 10.56 5.79 0.73
C LYS A 138 10.89 4.62 -0.20
N ALA A 139 11.84 3.76 0.18
CA ALA A 139 12.25 2.61 -0.62
C ALA A 139 11.10 1.62 -0.85
N ALA A 140 10.28 1.35 0.18
CA ALA A 140 9.10 0.48 0.08
C ALA A 140 8.10 1.01 -0.95
N ARG A 141 7.83 2.31 -0.95
CA ARG A 141 7.00 2.96 -1.97
C ARG A 141 7.63 2.90 -3.36
N GLU A 142 8.92 3.23 -3.47
CA GLU A 142 9.62 3.23 -4.76
C GLU A 142 9.63 1.84 -5.41
N ARG A 143 9.77 0.78 -4.63
CA ARG A 143 9.63 -0.60 -5.10
C ARG A 143 8.25 -0.85 -5.71
N VAL A 144 7.17 -0.50 -5.01
CA VAL A 144 5.81 -0.67 -5.53
C VAL A 144 5.58 0.15 -6.81
N LEU A 145 6.09 1.36 -6.88
CA LEU A 145 5.98 2.22 -8.06
C LEU A 145 6.82 1.71 -9.25
N SER A 146 7.98 1.13 -8.97
CA SER A 146 8.85 0.50 -9.95
C SER A 146 8.18 -0.76 -10.51
N GLU A 147 7.67 -1.63 -9.63
CA GLU A 147 6.86 -2.77 -10.01
C GLU A 147 5.64 -2.31 -10.81
N ALA A 148 4.98 -1.20 -10.47
CA ALA A 148 3.84 -0.66 -11.21
C ALA A 148 4.18 -0.15 -12.63
N GLY A 149 5.47 -0.06 -13.00
CA GLY A 149 5.93 0.52 -14.27
C GLY A 149 5.85 2.06 -14.30
N ILE A 150 5.79 2.70 -13.12
CA ILE A 150 5.68 4.16 -12.98
C ILE A 150 7.07 4.78 -12.83
N LEU A 151 7.92 4.17 -12.00
CA LEU A 151 9.34 4.51 -11.84
C LEU A 151 10.23 3.54 -12.63
N ALA A 152 11.49 3.92 -12.83
CA ALA A 152 12.49 3.01 -13.37
C ALA A 152 12.70 1.81 -12.42
N PRO A 153 13.14 0.64 -12.93
CA PRO A 153 13.62 -0.47 -12.11
C PRO A 153 14.67 0.01 -11.10
N LEU A 154 14.53 -0.41 -9.84
CA LEU A 154 15.53 -0.22 -8.78
C LEU A 154 16.74 -1.15 -8.99
#